data_AF-E7BSB6-F1
#
_entry.id   AF-E7BSB6-F1
#
_cell.length_a   1.000
_cell.length_b   1.000
_cell.length_c   1.000
_cell.angle_alpha   90.00
_cell.angle_beta   90.00
_cell.angle_gamma   90.00
#
_symmetry.space_group_name_H-M   'P 1'
#
loop_
_entity.id
_entity.type
_entity.pdbx_description
1 polymer ?
#
loop_
_entity_poly.entity_id
_entity_poly.type
_entity_poly.pdbx_seq_one_letter_code
_entity_poly.pdbx_strand_id
1 'polypeptide(L)'
;TCQCSGNFMGFNCGNCKFGFWGPNCTKRRLLVRRNIFDLSVPEKNKFLAYLNLAKRTTSPDYVIPLGTHRQMNNGSTPMFKDISIYNLFVWMHYYVSMDTLLGGSEIWRDIDFAHEAPGFLPWHRFFLLLWEQGIQEITGDENFTIPYWDWRDAENCDICTDELMGGRNPANPNLLSPASFFSSWQV
;
A
#
# COMPACT_ATOMS: atom_id res chain seq x y z
N THR A 1 -21.89 -8.01 -2.18
CA THR A 1 -21.01 -6.84 -2.45
C THR A 1 -21.76 -5.82 -3.28
N CYS A 2 -21.41 -4.53 -3.19
CA CYS A 2 -22.03 -3.47 -3.97
C CYS A 2 -21.72 -3.62 -5.47
N GLN A 3 -22.67 -3.23 -6.31
CA GLN A 3 -22.54 -3.17 -7.77
C GLN A 3 -22.76 -1.73 -8.20
N CYS A 4 -21.71 -1.07 -8.65
CA CYS A 4 -21.74 0.36 -8.96
C CYS A 4 -22.10 0.63 -10.42
N SER A 5 -22.95 1.61 -10.66
CA SER A 5 -23.38 2.02 -12.00
C SER A 5 -22.36 2.94 -12.68
N GLY A 6 -22.29 2.92 -14.02
CA GLY A 6 -21.47 3.86 -14.79
C GLY A 6 -19.98 3.84 -14.42
N ASN A 7 -19.43 5.02 -14.09
CA ASN A 7 -18.03 5.20 -13.71
C ASN A 7 -17.79 5.26 -12.19
N PHE A 8 -18.79 4.93 -11.37
CA PHE A 8 -18.63 4.84 -9.93
C PHE A 8 -17.97 3.51 -9.52
N MET A 9 -17.27 3.50 -8.38
CA MET A 9 -16.62 2.36 -7.75
C MET A 9 -16.47 2.55 -6.23
N GLY A 10 -15.77 1.63 -5.57
CA GLY A 10 -15.52 1.67 -4.12
C GLY A 10 -16.50 0.78 -3.36
N PHE A 11 -16.21 0.55 -2.08
CA PHE A 11 -17.01 -0.36 -1.25
C PHE A 11 -18.47 0.09 -1.07
N ASN A 12 -18.74 1.40 -1.20
CA ASN A 12 -20.05 2.04 -1.09
C ASN A 12 -20.49 2.76 -2.39
N CYS A 13 -19.80 2.55 -3.51
CA CYS A 13 -20.01 3.28 -4.77
C CYS A 13 -19.79 4.81 -4.71
N GLY A 14 -19.09 5.31 -3.69
CA GLY A 14 -18.80 6.75 -3.52
C GLY A 14 -17.59 7.26 -4.29
N ASN A 15 -16.74 6.37 -4.82
CA ASN A 15 -15.51 6.72 -5.53
C ASN A 15 -15.68 6.63 -7.06
N CYS A 16 -14.74 7.20 -7.81
CA CYS A 16 -14.70 7.07 -9.28
C CYS A 16 -13.73 5.98 -9.72
N LYS A 17 -14.07 5.27 -10.80
CA LYS A 17 -13.16 4.32 -11.47
C LYS A 17 -11.82 4.97 -11.78
N PHE A 18 -10.72 4.22 -11.68
CA PHE A 18 -9.39 4.73 -12.02
C PHE A 18 -9.38 5.38 -13.41
N GLY A 19 -8.83 6.59 -13.49
CA GLY A 19 -8.85 7.43 -14.70
C GLY A 19 -10.06 8.36 -14.82
N PHE A 20 -11.02 8.30 -13.89
CA PHE A 20 -12.16 9.22 -13.80
C PHE A 20 -12.12 10.04 -12.51
N TRP A 21 -12.76 11.20 -12.55
CA TRP A 21 -12.75 12.19 -11.49
C TRP A 21 -14.03 13.03 -11.45
N GLY A 22 -14.23 13.74 -10.34
CA GLY A 22 -15.29 14.72 -10.10
C GLY A 22 -16.51 14.09 -9.43
N PRO A 23 -17.45 14.91 -8.93
CA PRO A 23 -18.59 14.45 -8.13
C PRO A 23 -19.50 13.45 -8.86
N ASN A 24 -19.45 13.45 -10.20
CA ASN A 24 -20.26 12.57 -11.06
C ASN A 24 -19.43 11.55 -11.84
N CYS A 25 -18.11 11.45 -11.60
CA CYS A 25 -17.20 10.53 -12.29
C CYS A 25 -17.21 10.63 -13.83
N THR A 26 -17.45 11.82 -14.38
CA THR A 26 -17.53 12.07 -15.83
C THR A 26 -16.25 12.69 -16.39
N LYS A 27 -15.41 13.31 -15.55
CA LYS A 27 -14.16 13.94 -16.00
C LYS A 27 -13.08 12.88 -16.11
N ARG A 28 -12.30 12.88 -17.19
CA ARG A 28 -11.11 12.03 -17.32
C ARG A 28 -9.93 12.68 -16.62
N ARG A 29 -9.09 11.85 -16.00
CA ARG A 29 -7.85 12.26 -15.35
C ARG A 29 -6.73 11.31 -15.75
N LEU A 30 -5.62 11.87 -16.22
CA LEU A 30 -4.39 11.15 -16.46
C LEU A 30 -3.37 11.58 -15.41
N LEU A 31 -2.88 10.62 -14.64
CA LEU A 31 -1.80 10.82 -13.68
C LEU A 31 -0.53 10.14 -14.20
N VAL A 32 0.62 10.78 -14.01
CA VAL A 32 1.90 10.31 -14.54
C VAL A 32 2.83 9.98 -13.37
N ARG A 33 3.14 8.69 -13.21
CA ARG A 33 4.18 8.24 -12.29
C ARG A 33 5.54 8.53 -12.91
N ARG A 34 6.40 9.25 -12.20
CA ARG A 34 7.72 9.70 -12.69
C ARG A 34 8.83 8.96 -11.95
N ASN A 35 10.03 8.95 -12.54
CA ASN A 35 11.21 8.44 -11.84
C ASN A 35 11.46 9.33 -10.62
N ILE A 36 11.79 8.73 -9.48
CA ILE A 36 12.08 9.44 -8.23
C ILE A 36 13.23 10.44 -8.40
N PHE A 37 14.18 10.19 -9.29
CA PHE A 37 15.28 11.11 -9.58
C PHE A 37 14.85 12.35 -10.37
N ASP A 38 13.78 12.26 -11.17
CA ASP A 38 13.24 13.39 -11.94
C ASP A 38 12.38 14.34 -11.10
N LEU A 39 12.03 13.93 -9.87
CA LEU A 39 11.27 14.76 -8.95
C LEU A 39 12.13 15.90 -8.40
N SER A 40 11.52 17.08 -8.32
CA SER A 40 12.08 18.22 -7.59
C SER A 40 12.15 17.92 -6.08
N VAL A 41 12.98 18.68 -5.35
CA VAL A 41 13.10 18.54 -3.89
C VAL A 41 11.74 18.66 -3.17
N PRO A 42 10.86 19.63 -3.49
CA PRO A 42 9.53 19.68 -2.89
C PRO A 42 8.65 18.47 -3.20
N GLU A 43 8.73 17.92 -4.42
CA GLU A 43 7.99 16.70 -4.80
C GLU A 43 8.46 15.48 -4.03
N LYS A 44 9.78 15.31 -3.85
CA LYS A 44 10.37 14.26 -3.02
C LYS A 44 9.92 14.39 -1.57
N ASN A 45 10.04 15.59 -0.99
CA ASN A 45 9.62 15.86 0.39
C ASN A 45 8.12 15.58 0.59
N LYS A 46 7.28 15.97 -0.38
CA LYS A 46 5.84 15.68 -0.34
C LYS A 46 5.57 14.17 -0.33
N PHE A 47 6.21 13.42 -1.23
CA PHE A 47 6.07 11.96 -1.29
C PHE A 47 6.44 11.31 0.05
N LEU A 48 7.59 11.64 0.60
CA LEU A 48 8.08 11.11 1.87
C LEU A 48 7.16 11.48 3.05
N ALA A 49 6.70 12.73 3.10
CA ALA A 49 5.75 13.19 4.12
C ALA A 49 4.43 12.42 4.04
N TYR A 50 3.91 12.17 2.83
CA TYR A 50 2.67 11.42 2.62
C TYR A 50 2.81 9.94 2.99
N LEU A 51 3.97 9.31 2.73
CA LEU A 51 4.25 7.96 3.22
C LEU A 51 4.22 7.91 4.76
N ASN A 52 4.87 8.86 5.42
CA ASN A 52 4.88 8.93 6.88
C ASN A 52 3.49 9.22 7.46
N LEU A 53 2.70 10.06 6.80
CA LEU A 53 1.31 10.29 7.16
C LEU A 53 0.49 9.00 7.04
N ALA A 54 0.58 8.29 5.91
CA ALA A 54 -0.12 7.03 5.70
C ALA A 54 0.24 5.94 6.73
N LYS A 55 1.48 5.93 7.23
CA LYS A 55 1.92 5.02 8.30
C LYS A 55 1.29 5.35 9.66
N ARG A 56 0.86 6.59 9.89
CA ARG A 56 0.35 7.08 11.17
C ARG A 56 -1.16 7.31 11.19
N THR A 57 -1.79 7.42 10.03
CA THR A 57 -3.24 7.63 9.88
C THR A 57 -3.97 6.30 9.85
N THR A 58 -4.85 6.06 10.82
CA THR A 58 -5.78 4.93 10.82
C THR A 58 -6.67 4.97 9.58
N SER A 59 -6.82 3.81 8.94
CA SER A 59 -7.72 3.59 7.82
C SER A 59 -9.17 3.88 8.23
N PRO A 60 -9.88 4.79 7.55
CA PRO A 60 -11.26 5.12 7.90
C PRO A 60 -12.26 4.03 7.45
N ASP A 61 -11.91 3.28 6.41
CA ASP A 61 -12.85 2.38 5.73
C ASP A 61 -12.56 0.89 5.93
N TYR A 62 -11.32 0.54 6.24
CA TYR A 62 -10.87 -0.85 6.34
C TYR A 62 -10.24 -1.17 7.70
N VAL A 63 -10.60 -2.34 8.21
CA VAL A 63 -10.01 -3.01 9.37
C VAL A 63 -9.49 -4.38 8.95
N ILE A 64 -8.57 -4.95 9.73
CA ILE A 64 -8.00 -6.27 9.45
C ILE A 64 -8.57 -7.34 10.37
N PRO A 65 -8.84 -8.56 9.86
CA PRO A 65 -9.21 -9.68 10.72
C PRO A 65 -8.02 -10.14 11.56
N LEU A 66 -8.29 -10.50 12.82
CA LEU A 66 -7.31 -11.08 13.74
C LEU A 66 -7.40 -12.61 13.86
N GLY A 67 -8.37 -13.22 13.18
CA GLY A 67 -8.61 -14.66 13.24
C GLY A 67 -9.34 -15.16 12.00
N THR A 68 -9.42 -16.48 11.88
CA THR A 68 -10.15 -17.17 10.82
C THR A 68 -11.66 -17.01 10.99
N HIS A 69 -12.42 -17.20 9.92
CA HIS A 69 -13.89 -17.20 9.95
C HIS A 69 -14.47 -18.15 11.01
N ARG A 70 -13.82 -19.32 11.21
CA ARG A 70 -14.20 -20.30 12.24
C ARG A 70 -13.99 -19.76 13.66
N GLN A 71 -12.86 -19.08 13.91
CA GLN A 71 -12.58 -18.46 15.21
C GLN A 71 -13.56 -17.32 15.51
N MET A 72 -14.07 -16.64 14.48
CA MET A 72 -15.11 -15.60 14.60
C MET A 72 -16.53 -16.16 14.75
N ASN A 73 -16.69 -17.44 15.12
CA ASN A 73 -17.98 -18.11 15.23
C ASN A 73 -18.86 -17.90 13.98
N ASN A 74 -18.29 -18.13 12.80
CA ASN A 74 -18.93 -17.92 11.51
C ASN A 74 -19.53 -16.50 11.33
N GLY A 75 -18.83 -15.50 11.86
CA GLY A 75 -19.18 -14.08 11.76
C GLY A 75 -20.02 -13.53 12.91
N SER A 76 -20.50 -14.37 13.84
CA SER A 76 -21.26 -13.88 15.01
C SER A 76 -20.38 -13.26 16.10
N THR A 77 -19.06 -13.47 16.05
CA THR A 77 -18.09 -12.88 17.00
C THR A 77 -16.96 -12.22 16.21
N PRO A 78 -17.18 -10.99 15.71
CA PRO A 78 -16.21 -10.31 14.85
C PRO A 78 -14.90 -10.02 15.60
N MET A 79 -13.77 -10.37 14.99
CA MET A 79 -12.43 -10.12 15.53
C MET A 79 -11.64 -9.27 14.55
N PHE A 80 -11.79 -7.95 14.65
CA PHE A 80 -11.10 -7.00 13.77
C PHE A 80 -10.30 -5.98 14.56
N LYS A 81 -9.29 -5.40 13.91
CA LYS A 81 -8.47 -4.33 14.47
C LYS A 81 -8.29 -3.21 13.47
N ASP A 82 -8.34 -1.99 14.00
CA ASP A 82 -7.93 -0.79 13.28
C ASP A 82 -6.46 -0.90 12.85
N ILE A 83 -6.17 -0.30 11.70
CA ILE A 83 -4.84 -0.36 11.09
C ILE A 83 -4.56 0.95 10.37
N SER A 84 -3.29 1.39 10.34
CA SER A 84 -2.92 2.56 9.52
C SER A 84 -3.05 2.24 8.03
N ILE A 85 -3.24 3.25 7.17
CA ILE A 85 -3.27 3.08 5.71
C ILE A 85 -2.05 2.31 5.21
N TYR A 86 -0.82 2.68 5.59
CA TYR A 86 0.38 1.96 5.14
C TYR A 86 0.37 0.49 5.58
N ASN A 87 0.08 0.24 6.87
CA ASN A 87 0.03 -1.12 7.41
C ASN A 87 -1.10 -1.96 6.83
N LEU A 88 -2.20 -1.37 6.37
CA LEU A 88 -3.26 -2.10 5.66
C LEU A 88 -2.69 -2.78 4.42
N PHE A 89 -1.90 -2.04 3.63
CA PHE A 89 -1.26 -2.58 2.44
C PHE A 89 -0.16 -3.60 2.77
N VAL A 90 0.62 -3.37 3.84
CA VAL A 90 1.56 -4.40 4.33
C VAL A 90 0.82 -5.68 4.72
N TRP A 91 -0.28 -5.55 5.48
CA TRP A 91 -1.08 -6.68 5.92
C TRP A 91 -1.75 -7.40 4.75
N MET A 92 -2.27 -6.68 3.75
CA MET A 92 -2.86 -7.28 2.55
C MET A 92 -1.85 -8.13 1.78
N HIS A 93 -0.62 -7.65 1.63
CA HIS A 93 0.47 -8.40 0.98
C HIS A 93 0.88 -9.63 1.81
N TYR A 94 1.02 -9.47 3.13
CA TYR A 94 1.25 -10.60 4.03
C TYR A 94 0.14 -11.67 3.91
N TYR A 95 -1.13 -11.24 3.90
CA TYR A 95 -2.27 -12.14 3.92
C TYR A 95 -2.41 -12.99 2.65
N VAL A 96 -1.95 -12.49 1.51
CA VAL A 96 -2.01 -13.24 0.23
C VAL A 96 -0.81 -14.18 0.02
N SER A 97 0.26 -13.99 0.79
CA SER A 97 1.50 -14.77 0.70
C SER A 97 1.80 -15.61 1.95
N MET A 98 0.95 -15.55 2.97
CA MET A 98 1.11 -16.37 4.17
C MET A 98 0.76 -17.84 3.89
N ASP A 99 1.39 -18.74 4.63
CA ASP A 99 1.07 -20.16 4.57
C ASP A 99 -0.44 -20.41 4.76
N THR A 100 -1.01 -21.27 3.93
CA THR A 100 -2.44 -21.60 4.01
C THR A 100 -2.70 -22.58 5.14
N LEU A 101 -3.57 -22.18 6.07
CA LEU A 101 -4.07 -23.04 7.14
C LEU A 101 -5.13 -24.00 6.59
N LEU A 102 -4.81 -25.28 6.52
CA LEU A 102 -5.76 -26.31 6.05
C LEU A 102 -6.69 -26.82 7.17
N GLY A 103 -6.37 -26.50 8.43
CA GLY A 103 -7.13 -26.87 9.61
C GLY A 103 -6.31 -27.72 10.58
N GLY A 104 -6.64 -27.64 11.88
CA GLY A 104 -5.81 -28.30 12.91
C GLY A 104 -4.41 -27.69 12.96
N SER A 105 -3.38 -28.53 12.84
CA SER A 105 -1.97 -28.13 12.75
C SER A 105 -1.40 -28.24 11.33
N GLU A 106 -2.22 -28.53 10.32
CA GLU A 106 -1.76 -28.69 8.94
C GLU A 106 -1.64 -27.34 8.24
N ILE A 107 -0.50 -27.16 7.59
CA ILE A 107 -0.08 -25.93 6.94
C ILE A 107 0.40 -26.29 5.53
N TRP A 108 -0.14 -25.62 4.51
CA TRP A 108 0.36 -25.67 3.15
C TRP A 108 1.23 -24.43 2.87
N ARG A 109 2.52 -24.64 2.66
CA ARG A 109 3.52 -23.58 2.42
C ARG A 109 3.72 -23.21 0.95
N ASP A 110 3.53 -24.16 0.04
CA ASP A 110 3.73 -23.97 -1.40
C ASP A 110 2.50 -23.37 -2.12
N ILE A 111 1.91 -22.32 -1.54
CA ILE A 111 0.81 -21.57 -2.16
C ILE A 111 0.96 -20.08 -1.91
N ASP A 112 0.97 -19.30 -3.00
CA ASP A 112 1.01 -17.85 -2.97
C ASP A 112 0.00 -17.28 -3.96
N PHE A 113 -0.85 -16.35 -3.50
CA PHE A 113 -1.93 -15.77 -4.30
C PHE A 113 -1.52 -14.51 -5.07
N ALA A 114 -0.32 -13.99 -4.83
CA ALA A 114 0.21 -12.76 -5.43
C ALA A 114 1.57 -12.95 -6.12
N HIS A 115 2.24 -14.09 -5.98
CA HIS A 115 3.53 -14.40 -6.61
C HIS A 115 3.49 -15.75 -7.33
N GLU A 116 4.58 -16.07 -8.04
CA GLU A 116 4.85 -17.38 -8.68
C GLU A 116 3.76 -17.88 -9.66
N ALA A 117 2.86 -16.99 -10.05
CA ALA A 117 1.72 -17.29 -10.90
C ALA A 117 1.38 -16.09 -11.81
N PRO A 118 0.53 -16.29 -12.84
CA PRO A 118 0.08 -15.21 -13.73
C PRO A 118 -0.59 -14.02 -13.02
N GLY A 119 -1.04 -14.23 -11.78
CA GLY A 119 -1.59 -13.18 -10.90
C GLY A 119 -0.59 -12.12 -10.46
N PHE A 120 0.73 -12.36 -10.57
CA PHE A 120 1.76 -11.48 -10.03
C PHE A 120 1.64 -10.02 -10.46
N LEU A 121 1.69 -9.77 -11.77
CA LEU A 121 1.61 -8.41 -12.32
C LEU A 121 0.24 -7.74 -12.09
N PRO A 122 -0.91 -8.38 -12.37
CA PRO A 122 -2.20 -7.73 -12.15
C PRO A 122 -2.50 -7.47 -10.66
N TRP A 123 -2.10 -8.37 -9.76
CA TRP A 123 -2.30 -8.18 -8.32
C TRP A 123 -1.53 -6.96 -7.82
N HIS A 124 -0.22 -6.88 -8.11
CA HIS A 124 0.62 -5.76 -7.68
C HIS A 124 0.23 -4.45 -8.36
N ARG A 125 -0.25 -4.48 -9.60
CA ARG A 125 -0.80 -3.29 -10.27
C ARG A 125 -2.00 -2.73 -9.50
N PHE A 126 -2.96 -3.58 -9.13
CA PHE A 126 -4.16 -3.15 -8.42
C PHE A 126 -3.84 -2.71 -6.98
N PHE A 127 -2.93 -3.42 -6.31
CA PHE A 127 -2.36 -3.04 -5.02
C PHE A 127 -1.84 -1.60 -5.03
N LEU A 128 -0.98 -1.27 -6.00
CA LEU A 128 -0.41 0.07 -6.12
C LEU A 128 -1.44 1.14 -6.48
N LEU A 129 -2.48 0.80 -7.25
CA LEU A 129 -3.58 1.73 -7.56
C LEU A 129 -4.40 2.07 -6.31
N LEU A 130 -4.75 1.07 -5.50
CA LEU A 130 -5.46 1.27 -4.24
C LEU A 130 -4.60 2.01 -3.22
N TRP A 131 -3.31 1.72 -3.15
CA TRP A 131 -2.40 2.40 -2.22
C TRP A 131 -2.24 3.89 -2.55
N GLU A 132 -2.04 4.20 -3.83
CA GLU A 132 -2.00 5.58 -4.32
C GLU A 132 -3.32 6.30 -4.04
N GLN A 133 -4.47 5.66 -4.28
CA GLN A 133 -5.79 6.22 -3.96
C GLN A 133 -5.96 6.48 -2.46
N GLY A 134 -5.58 5.54 -1.58
CA GLY A 134 -5.69 5.72 -0.13
C GLY A 134 -4.87 6.90 0.37
N ILE A 135 -3.69 7.16 -0.24
CA ILE A 135 -2.90 8.35 0.07
C ILE A 135 -3.57 9.63 -0.47
N GLN A 136 -4.10 9.62 -1.69
CA GLN A 136 -4.85 10.74 -2.25
C GLN A 136 -6.03 11.13 -1.35
N GLU A 137 -6.77 10.15 -0.83
CA GLU A 137 -7.94 10.36 0.04
C GLU A 137 -7.56 10.99 1.39
N ILE A 138 -6.55 10.47 2.10
CA ILE A 138 -6.17 11.03 3.41
C ILE A 138 -5.46 12.39 3.32
N THR A 139 -4.90 12.74 2.16
CA THR A 139 -4.19 14.00 1.95
C THR A 139 -5.06 15.06 1.29
N GLY A 140 -6.12 14.66 0.57
CA GLY A 140 -6.84 15.52 -0.36
C GLY A 140 -6.03 15.90 -1.61
N ASP A 141 -4.80 15.39 -1.80
CA ASP A 141 -3.99 15.64 -2.99
C ASP A 141 -4.34 14.62 -4.07
N GLU A 142 -5.39 14.95 -4.81
CA GLU A 142 -5.91 14.19 -5.93
C GLU A 142 -4.91 13.98 -7.08
N ASN A 143 -3.86 14.82 -7.16
CA ASN A 143 -2.82 14.74 -8.19
C ASN A 143 -1.59 13.95 -7.71
N PHE A 144 -1.61 13.46 -6.47
CA PHE A 144 -0.53 12.63 -5.94
C PHE A 144 -0.35 11.37 -6.78
N THR A 145 0.91 11.05 -7.06
CA THR A 145 1.28 9.77 -7.65
C THR A 145 2.46 9.18 -6.91
N ILE A 146 2.52 7.85 -6.85
CA ILE A 146 3.71 7.15 -6.37
C ILE A 146 4.79 7.21 -7.47
N PRO A 147 6.02 7.68 -7.16
CA PRO A 147 7.12 7.61 -8.10
C PRO A 147 7.61 6.16 -8.25
N TYR A 148 8.42 5.91 -9.27
CA TYR A 148 9.14 4.66 -9.42
C TYR A 148 10.65 4.87 -9.25
N TRP A 149 11.34 3.80 -8.87
CA TRP A 149 12.79 3.71 -8.92
C TRP A 149 13.17 2.82 -10.10
N ASP A 150 13.90 3.37 -11.06
CA ASP A 150 14.49 2.60 -12.15
C ASP A 150 15.77 1.91 -11.65
N TRP A 151 15.65 0.67 -11.21
CA TRP A 151 16.73 -0.10 -10.59
C TRP A 151 17.47 -1.02 -11.56
N ARG A 152 17.10 -1.04 -12.85
CA ARG A 152 17.57 -2.04 -13.83
C ARG A 152 19.08 -2.13 -13.95
N ASP A 153 19.77 -0.99 -13.87
CA ASP A 153 21.23 -0.87 -14.00
C ASP A 153 21.90 -0.44 -12.68
N ALA A 154 21.17 -0.46 -11.56
CA ALA A 154 21.68 -0.01 -10.27
C ALA A 154 22.60 -1.05 -9.63
N GLU A 155 23.86 -0.71 -9.40
CA GLU A 155 24.82 -1.58 -8.69
C GLU A 155 24.60 -1.56 -7.17
N ASN A 156 24.06 -0.46 -6.65
CA ASN A 156 23.75 -0.25 -5.24
C ASN A 156 22.36 0.38 -5.10
N CYS A 157 21.87 0.51 -3.86
CA CYS A 157 20.62 1.21 -3.62
C CYS A 157 20.83 2.73 -3.71
N ASP A 158 20.66 3.30 -4.90
CA ASP A 158 20.85 4.73 -5.16
C ASP A 158 19.80 5.63 -4.48
N ILE A 159 18.69 5.03 -4.01
CA ILE A 159 17.63 5.71 -3.25
C ILE A 159 17.79 5.56 -1.73
N CYS A 160 18.77 4.78 -1.26
CA CYS A 160 19.04 4.56 0.16
C CYS A 160 19.93 5.69 0.70
N THR A 161 19.38 6.91 0.70
CA THR A 161 19.97 8.10 1.31
C THR A 161 18.99 8.70 2.32
N ASP A 162 19.48 9.51 3.26
CA ASP A 162 18.62 10.11 4.29
C ASP A 162 17.63 11.15 3.72
N GLU A 163 17.89 11.66 2.52
CA GLU A 163 16.97 12.51 1.76
C GLU A 163 15.86 11.73 1.04
N LEU A 164 15.98 10.40 0.94
CA LEU A 164 15.03 9.52 0.27
C LEU A 164 14.59 8.38 1.21
N MET A 165 14.93 7.13 0.89
CA MET A 165 14.38 5.94 1.57
C MET A 165 15.14 5.54 2.85
N GLY A 166 16.15 6.33 3.21
CA GLY A 166 16.98 6.15 4.39
C GLY A 166 18.36 5.57 4.06
N GLY A 167 19.39 6.22 4.59
CA GLY A 167 20.77 5.76 4.50
C GLY A 167 21.03 4.53 5.35
N ARG A 168 22.19 3.90 5.17
CA ARG A 168 22.66 2.82 6.05
C ARG A 168 23.15 3.39 7.37
N ASN A 169 22.78 2.79 8.49
CA ASN A 169 23.29 3.21 9.79
C ASN A 169 24.79 2.90 9.92
N PRO A 170 25.63 3.89 10.31
CA PRO A 170 27.08 3.71 10.38
C PRO A 170 27.54 2.78 11.52
N ALA A 171 26.74 2.64 12.58
CA ALA A 171 27.05 1.79 13.73
C ALA A 171 26.46 0.38 13.61
N ASN A 172 25.32 0.22 12.92
CA ASN A 172 24.70 -1.08 12.68
C ASN A 172 24.24 -1.21 11.23
N PRO A 173 24.95 -1.96 10.38
CA PRO A 173 24.64 -2.06 8.96
C PRO A 173 23.28 -2.69 8.61
N ASN A 174 22.58 -3.27 9.59
CA ASN A 174 21.24 -3.87 9.43
C ASN A 174 20.10 -2.88 9.77
N LEU A 175 20.42 -1.64 10.14
CA LEU A 175 19.44 -0.60 10.45
C LEU A 175 19.53 0.55 9.45
N LEU A 176 18.42 1.28 9.31
CA LEU A 176 18.42 2.58 8.65
C LEU A 176 19.11 3.62 9.53
N SER A 177 19.74 4.59 8.88
CA SER A 177 20.37 5.75 9.50
C SER A 177 19.34 6.47 10.38
N PRO A 178 19.70 6.86 11.62
CA PRO A 178 18.81 7.60 12.51
C PRO A 178 18.37 8.96 11.96
N ALA A 179 19.06 9.49 10.93
CA ALA A 179 18.66 10.73 10.27
C ALA A 179 17.47 10.55 9.31
N SER A 180 17.18 9.32 8.88
CA SER A 180 15.96 9.01 8.15
C SER A 180 14.78 8.81 9.09
N PHE A 181 13.64 9.42 8.78
CA PHE A 181 12.43 9.18 9.59
C PHE A 181 11.93 7.74 9.49
N PHE A 182 12.29 6.99 8.44
CA PHE A 182 11.95 5.57 8.31
C PHE A 182 12.64 4.71 9.37
N SER A 183 13.75 5.17 9.98
CA SER A 183 14.38 4.48 11.11
C SER A 183 13.48 4.36 12.34
N SER A 184 12.45 5.22 12.44
CA SER A 184 11.46 5.20 13.53
C SER A 184 10.27 4.28 13.25
N TRP A 185 10.18 3.69 12.05
CA TRP A 185 9.07 2.81 11.70
C TRP A 185 9.19 1.45 12.37
N GLN A 186 8.09 0.97 12.93
CA GLN A 186 7.96 -0.39 13.42
C GLN A 186 7.21 -1.23 12.38
N VAL A 187 7.68 -2.47 12.21
CA VAL A 187 7.04 -3.49 11.36
C VAL A 187 5.94 -4.18 12.16
#